data_AF-A0A1X7TH46-F1
#
_entry.id   AF-A0A1X7TH46-F1
#
_cell.length_a   1.000
_cell.length_b   1.000
_cell.length_c   1.000
_cell.angle_alpha   90.00
_cell.angle_beta   90.00
_cell.angle_gamma   90.00
#
_symmetry.space_group_name_H-M   'P 1'
#
loop_
_entity.id
_entity.type
_entity.pdbx_description
1 polymer ?
#
loop_
_entity_poly.entity_id
_entity_poly.type
_entity_poly.pdbx_seq_one_letter_code
_entity_poly.pdbx_strand_id
1 'polypeptide(L)'
;MSRLFIKISNKLVKTRLGAANAVNIWKKTVEYDELTINEQHKGDETFFKMLHSVMYGCLTYETIDTLKSRIFKFSIQEKYKELESDGTYRSTCLFSKVDACKKINELMLESLETEKIELPCDVVNKSSSTAKFNNKEEKKFEKLKDQPSKTAGLETVLSLAVGCRVTSKM
;
A
#
# COMPACT_ATOMS: atom_id res chain seq x y z
N MET A 1 11.56 -6.96 -42.18
CA MET A 1 12.03 -5.56 -42.24
C MET A 1 12.97 -5.30 -41.07
N SER A 2 14.28 -5.33 -41.30
CA SER A 2 15.27 -4.92 -40.31
C SER A 2 15.26 -3.40 -40.18
N ARG A 3 15.06 -2.88 -38.95
CA ARG A 3 15.18 -1.44 -38.69
C ARG A 3 16.66 -1.08 -38.73
N LEU A 4 17.06 -0.31 -39.74
CA LEU A 4 18.38 0.32 -39.82
C LEU A 4 18.47 1.43 -38.77
N PHE A 5 19.24 1.21 -37.71
CA PHE A 5 19.60 2.27 -36.79
C PHE A 5 20.66 3.16 -37.45
N ILE A 6 20.27 4.39 -37.78
CA ILE A 6 21.17 5.40 -38.34
C ILE A 6 22.09 5.90 -37.22
N LYS A 7 23.41 5.80 -37.43
CA LYS A 7 24.42 6.30 -36.50
C LYS A 7 24.47 7.83 -36.56
N ILE A 8 24.01 8.50 -35.49
CA ILE A 8 24.07 9.96 -35.36
C ILE A 8 25.41 10.36 -34.73
N SER A 9 25.99 11.47 -35.17
CA SER A 9 27.25 11.98 -34.61
C SER A 9 27.04 12.62 -33.23
N ASN A 10 27.99 12.38 -32.32
CA ASN A 10 27.96 12.94 -30.95
C ASN A 10 27.89 14.47 -30.92
N LYS A 11 28.39 15.14 -31.97
CA LYS A 11 28.30 16.59 -32.12
C LYS A 11 26.84 17.02 -32.31
N LEU A 12 26.10 16.33 -33.19
CA LEU A 12 24.68 16.63 -33.46
C LEU A 12 23.79 16.38 -32.23
N VAL A 13 24.09 15.32 -31.46
CA VAL A 13 23.40 14.99 -30.20
C VAL A 13 23.59 16.13 -29.20
N LYS A 14 24.83 16.60 -28.96
CA LYS A 14 25.09 17.67 -27.99
C LYS A 14 24.43 19.01 -28.36
N THR A 15 24.39 19.37 -29.65
CA THR A 15 23.79 20.66 -30.07
C THR A 15 22.27 20.64 -30.04
N ARG A 16 21.63 19.50 -30.34
CA ARG A 16 20.15 19.39 -30.35
C ARG A 16 19.54 18.97 -29.01
N LEU A 17 20.28 18.22 -28.20
CA LEU A 17 19.86 17.73 -26.87
C LEU A 17 20.59 18.47 -25.73
N GLY A 18 21.13 19.67 -25.97
CA GLY A 18 21.87 20.45 -24.96
C GLY A 18 21.09 20.73 -23.67
N ALA A 19 19.75 20.75 -23.73
CA ALA A 19 18.86 20.79 -22.57
C ALA A 19 18.30 19.41 -22.14
N ALA A 20 18.52 18.37 -22.96
CA ALA A 20 18.01 17.01 -22.75
C ALA A 20 19.08 16.02 -22.25
N ASN A 21 20.34 16.45 -22.14
CA ASN A 21 21.33 15.82 -21.26
C ASN A 21 21.07 16.24 -19.80
N ALA A 22 19.86 15.99 -19.30
CA ALA A 22 19.65 16.00 -17.86
C ALA A 22 20.65 15.01 -17.27
N VAL A 23 21.50 15.49 -16.36
CA VAL A 23 22.48 14.65 -15.70
C VAL A 23 21.71 13.53 -15.01
N ASN A 24 21.95 12.27 -15.38
CA ASN A 24 21.45 11.15 -14.62
C ASN A 24 22.20 11.13 -13.28
N ILE A 25 21.64 11.82 -12.29
CA ILE A 25 22.22 12.00 -10.95
C ILE A 25 22.43 10.62 -10.33
N TRP A 26 21.47 9.71 -10.44
CA TRP A 26 21.60 8.32 -9.95
C TRP A 26 22.89 7.66 -10.44
N LYS A 27 23.18 7.75 -11.74
CA LYS A 27 24.40 7.15 -12.29
C LYS A 27 25.69 7.83 -11.82
N LYS A 28 25.63 9.10 -11.44
CA LYS A 28 26.82 9.89 -11.07
C LYS A 28 27.07 9.95 -9.57
N THR A 29 26.05 9.78 -8.75
CA THR A 29 26.12 10.04 -7.29
C THR A 29 25.73 8.84 -6.45
N VAL A 30 25.12 7.80 -7.03
CA VAL A 30 24.66 6.64 -6.27
C VAL A 30 25.57 5.45 -6.55
N GLU A 31 26.19 4.96 -5.48
CA GLU A 31 26.85 3.67 -5.40
C GLU A 31 25.82 2.63 -4.94
N TYR A 32 25.93 1.41 -5.45
CA TYR A 32 24.97 0.34 -5.18
C TYR A 32 25.67 -0.81 -4.47
N ASP A 33 25.26 -1.06 -3.23
CA ASP A 33 25.66 -2.22 -2.45
C ASP A 33 24.43 -3.10 -2.21
N GLU A 34 24.51 -4.37 -2.61
CA GLU A 34 23.43 -5.34 -2.43
C GLU A 34 23.55 -6.05 -1.07
N LEU A 35 22.48 -5.99 -0.27
CA LEU A 35 22.36 -6.79 0.94
C LEU A 35 21.77 -8.15 0.60
N THR A 36 22.57 -9.20 0.82
CA THR A 36 22.19 -10.58 0.48
C THR A 36 21.68 -11.39 1.67
N ILE A 37 21.86 -10.89 2.90
CA ILE A 37 21.50 -11.61 4.13
C ILE A 37 20.07 -11.24 4.57
N ASN A 38 19.19 -12.23 4.67
CA ASN A 38 17.82 -12.05 5.16
C ASN A 38 17.65 -12.59 6.59
N GLU A 39 17.66 -11.70 7.58
CA GLU A 39 17.48 -12.06 8.99
C GLU A 39 16.02 -12.37 9.35
N GLN A 40 15.02 -11.90 8.57
CA GLN A 40 13.60 -12.12 8.89
C GLN A 40 13.18 -13.59 8.78
N HIS A 41 13.82 -14.36 7.89
CA HIS A 41 13.46 -15.76 7.61
C HIS A 41 14.63 -16.72 7.82
N LYS A 42 15.58 -16.36 8.69
CA LYS A 42 16.84 -17.10 8.90
C LYS A 42 16.64 -18.57 9.33
N GLY A 43 15.51 -18.88 9.96
CA GLY A 43 15.17 -20.25 10.40
C GLY A 43 14.47 -21.12 9.35
N ASP A 44 14.09 -20.57 8.19
CA ASP A 44 13.34 -21.30 7.16
C ASP A 44 13.98 -21.09 5.78
N GLU A 45 15.01 -21.89 5.50
CA GLU A 45 15.76 -21.85 4.23
C GLU A 45 14.87 -22.18 3.02
N THR A 46 13.89 -23.07 3.21
CA THR A 46 12.94 -23.46 2.16
C THR A 46 12.06 -22.28 1.76
N PHE A 47 11.50 -21.58 2.75
CA PHE A 47 10.71 -20.37 2.49
C PHE A 47 11.55 -19.27 1.86
N PHE A 48 12.80 -19.07 2.31
CA PHE A 48 13.71 -18.11 1.69
C PHE A 48 13.94 -18.40 0.19
N LYS A 49 14.24 -19.65 -0.17
CA LYS A 49 14.43 -20.07 -1.58
C LYS A 49 13.18 -19.88 -2.43
N MET A 50 12.00 -20.17 -1.87
CA MET A 50 10.72 -19.91 -2.52
C MET A 50 10.51 -18.41 -2.76
N LEU A 51 10.74 -17.58 -1.73
CA LEU A 51 10.58 -16.12 -1.83
C LEU A 51 11.55 -15.51 -2.85
N HIS A 52 12.80 -15.95 -2.84
CA HIS A 52 13.82 -15.56 -3.82
C HIS A 52 13.37 -15.93 -5.25
N SER A 53 12.86 -17.14 -5.45
CA SER A 53 12.32 -17.58 -6.75
C SER A 53 11.14 -16.72 -7.22
N VAL A 54 10.23 -16.34 -6.30
CA VAL A 54 9.11 -15.43 -6.60
C VAL A 54 9.64 -14.05 -7.02
N MET A 55 10.63 -13.51 -6.30
CA MET A 55 11.18 -12.17 -6.55
C MET A 55 11.83 -12.03 -7.94
N TYR A 56 12.54 -13.06 -8.41
CA TYR A 56 13.14 -13.07 -9.75
C TYR A 56 12.21 -13.64 -10.85
N GLY A 57 10.99 -14.06 -10.49
CA GLY A 57 10.03 -14.65 -11.43
C GLY A 57 10.39 -16.06 -11.90
N CYS A 58 11.26 -16.78 -11.18
CA CYS A 58 11.74 -18.12 -11.50
C CYS A 58 11.00 -19.21 -10.69
N LEU A 59 9.67 -19.21 -10.73
CA LEU A 59 8.85 -20.13 -9.94
C LEU A 59 8.99 -21.59 -10.40
N THR A 60 9.32 -22.49 -9.48
CA THR A 60 9.29 -23.95 -9.71
C THR A 60 7.88 -24.51 -9.51
N TYR A 61 7.60 -25.68 -10.09
CA TYR A 61 6.32 -26.37 -9.87
C TYR A 61 6.06 -26.66 -8.38
N GLU A 62 7.08 -27.06 -7.64
CA GLU A 62 7.00 -27.28 -6.18
C GLU A 62 6.65 -26.00 -5.41
N THR A 63 7.24 -24.86 -5.80
CA THR A 63 6.92 -23.55 -5.20
C THR A 63 5.45 -23.20 -5.45
N ILE A 64 4.98 -23.39 -6.68
CA ILE A 64 3.59 -23.12 -7.06
C ILE A 64 2.63 -24.02 -6.28
N ASP A 65 2.93 -25.32 -6.17
CA ASP A 65 2.09 -26.28 -5.45
C ASP A 65 2.02 -25.97 -3.96
N THR A 66 3.17 -25.65 -3.36
CA THR A 66 3.27 -25.22 -1.95
C THR A 66 2.48 -23.94 -1.69
N LEU A 67 2.52 -22.96 -2.61
CA LEU A 67 1.73 -21.74 -2.47
C LEU A 67 0.23 -22.02 -2.63
N LYS A 68 -0.14 -22.89 -3.58
CA LYS A 68 -1.53 -23.29 -3.82
C LYS A 68 -2.12 -24.06 -2.65
N SER A 69 -1.37 -24.93 -1.98
CA SER A 69 -1.84 -25.66 -0.80
C SER A 69 -2.13 -24.75 0.39
N ARG A 70 -1.52 -23.55 0.43
CA ARG A 70 -1.79 -22.51 1.42
C ARG A 70 -2.95 -21.57 1.05
N ILE A 71 -3.56 -21.75 -0.12
CA ILE A 71 -4.77 -21.00 -0.50
C ILE A 71 -5.96 -21.61 0.21
N PHE A 72 -6.56 -20.85 1.12
CA PHE A 72 -7.81 -21.23 1.74
C PHE A 72 -9.00 -20.85 0.86
N LYS A 73 -9.99 -21.73 0.78
CA LYS A 73 -11.28 -21.47 0.12
C LYS A 73 -12.32 -21.03 1.17
N PHE A 74 -12.24 -19.79 1.63
CA PHE A 74 -13.25 -19.19 2.50
C PHE A 74 -13.60 -17.79 2.02
N SER A 75 -14.76 -17.29 2.42
CA SER A 75 -14.95 -15.85 2.43
C SER A 75 -14.02 -15.23 3.49
N ILE A 76 -13.65 -13.97 3.26
CA ILE A 76 -12.77 -13.23 4.18
C ILE A 76 -13.41 -13.15 5.59
N GLN A 77 -14.74 -13.05 5.65
CA GLN A 77 -15.50 -12.92 6.89
C GLN A 77 -15.51 -14.22 7.71
N GLU A 78 -15.75 -15.36 7.04
CA GLU A 78 -15.71 -16.68 7.68
C GLU A 78 -14.32 -16.98 8.22
N LYS A 79 -13.28 -16.71 7.42
CA LYS A 79 -11.90 -16.95 7.85
C LYS A 79 -11.51 -16.07 9.03
N TYR A 80 -12.00 -14.83 9.08
CA TYR A 80 -11.75 -13.95 10.21
C TYR A 80 -12.37 -14.47 11.51
N LYS A 81 -13.63 -14.92 11.49
CA LYS A 81 -14.31 -15.51 12.66
C LYS A 81 -13.62 -16.78 13.17
N GLU A 82 -13.10 -17.60 12.24
CA GLU A 82 -12.28 -18.77 12.58
C GLU A 82 -10.99 -18.34 13.33
N LEU A 83 -10.25 -17.37 12.78
CA LEU A 83 -9.02 -16.85 13.40
C LEU A 83 -9.24 -16.18 14.76
N GLU A 84 -10.40 -15.52 14.92
CA GLU A 84 -10.85 -14.94 16.18
C GLU A 84 -11.12 -16.04 17.22
N SER A 85 -11.83 -17.09 16.83
CA SER A 85 -12.15 -18.24 17.70
C SER A 85 -10.91 -19.01 18.14
N ASP A 86 -9.91 -19.12 17.28
CA ASP A 86 -8.63 -19.78 17.55
C ASP A 86 -7.68 -18.94 18.45
N GLY A 87 -8.13 -17.77 18.92
CA GLY A 87 -7.31 -16.88 19.77
C GLY A 87 -6.19 -16.17 19.02
N THR A 88 -6.16 -16.27 17.68
CA THR A 88 -5.14 -15.65 16.82
C THR A 88 -5.57 -14.26 16.34
N TYR A 89 -6.33 -13.53 17.18
CA TYR A 89 -6.96 -12.23 16.90
C TYR A 89 -5.97 -11.15 16.42
N ARG A 90 -4.68 -11.39 16.63
CA ARG A 90 -3.58 -10.46 16.32
C ARG A 90 -3.02 -10.57 14.91
N SER A 91 -3.55 -11.45 14.07
CA SER A 91 -3.08 -11.66 12.70
C SER A 91 -3.25 -10.41 11.84
N THR A 92 -2.24 -10.09 11.02
CA THR A 92 -2.29 -8.97 10.07
C THR A 92 -2.78 -9.47 8.71
N CYS A 93 -3.85 -8.86 8.20
CA CYS A 93 -4.41 -9.16 6.88
C CYS A 93 -3.94 -8.12 5.85
N LEU A 94 -3.49 -8.58 4.68
CA LEU A 94 -3.10 -7.72 3.57
C LEU A 94 -4.09 -7.90 2.42
N PHE A 95 -4.59 -6.79 1.89
CA PHE A 95 -5.49 -6.78 0.73
C PHE A 95 -4.98 -5.84 -0.35
N SER A 96 -5.32 -6.17 -1.61
CA SER A 96 -4.93 -5.35 -2.76
C SER A 96 -5.74 -4.07 -2.92
N LYS A 97 -6.91 -3.98 -2.27
CA LYS A 97 -7.83 -2.84 -2.38
C LYS A 97 -8.26 -2.32 -1.01
N VAL A 98 -8.45 -1.01 -0.93
CA VAL A 98 -8.81 -0.28 0.30
C VAL A 98 -10.21 -0.63 0.80
N ASP A 99 -11.17 -0.89 -0.11
CA ASP A 99 -12.54 -1.29 0.24
C ASP A 99 -12.59 -2.63 1.01
N ALA A 100 -11.75 -3.59 0.62
CA ALA A 100 -11.59 -4.85 1.33
C ALA A 100 -10.94 -4.65 2.71
N CYS A 101 -9.91 -3.79 2.82
CA CYS A 101 -9.33 -3.41 4.11
C CYS A 101 -10.38 -2.78 5.03
N LYS A 102 -11.18 -1.84 4.51
CA LYS A 102 -12.21 -1.13 5.28
C LYS A 102 -13.24 -2.10 5.87
N LYS A 103 -13.81 -2.98 5.04
CA LYS A 103 -14.77 -4.00 5.49
C LYS A 103 -14.23 -4.86 6.62
N ILE A 104 -12.96 -5.25 6.52
CA ILE A 104 -12.34 -6.06 7.57
C ILE A 104 -12.06 -5.25 8.82
N ASN A 105 -11.53 -4.03 8.69
CA ASN A 105 -11.29 -3.15 9.83
C ASN A 105 -12.60 -2.85 10.60
N GLU A 106 -13.71 -2.65 9.90
CA GLU A 106 -15.04 -2.48 10.51
C GLU A 106 -15.45 -3.74 11.29
N LEU A 107 -15.32 -4.92 10.69
CA LEU A 107 -15.61 -6.19 11.39
C LEU A 107 -14.71 -6.42 12.61
N MET A 108 -13.42 -6.08 12.51
CA MET A 108 -12.48 -6.18 13.64
C MET A 108 -12.83 -5.18 14.75
N LEU A 109 -13.36 -4.02 14.38
CA LEU A 109 -13.76 -2.99 15.34
C LEU A 109 -15.08 -3.37 16.03
N GLU A 110 -16.03 -3.92 15.28
CA GLU A 110 -17.33 -4.40 15.78
C GLU A 110 -17.19 -5.60 16.73
N SER A 111 -16.13 -6.40 16.59
CA SER A 111 -15.89 -7.52 17.50
C SER A 111 -15.25 -7.11 18.83
N LEU A 112 -14.80 -5.86 18.97
CA LEU A 112 -14.35 -5.33 20.26
C LEU A 112 -15.58 -5.03 21.15
N GLU A 113 -15.65 -5.66 22.32
CA GLU A 113 -16.73 -5.47 23.32
C GLU A 113 -16.68 -4.10 24.04
N THR A 114 -15.95 -3.13 23.50
CA THR A 114 -15.72 -1.82 24.13
C THR A 114 -16.48 -0.71 23.42
N GLU A 115 -16.77 0.37 24.15
CA GLU A 115 -17.48 1.51 23.60
C GLU A 115 -16.75 2.11 22.38
N LYS A 116 -17.52 2.31 21.30
CA LYS A 116 -17.06 2.92 20.07
C LYS A 116 -17.11 4.43 20.18
N ILE A 117 -15.99 5.08 19.92
CA ILE A 117 -15.84 6.54 19.85
C ILE A 117 -15.75 6.93 18.38
N GLU A 118 -16.61 7.85 17.95
CA GLU A 118 -16.58 8.41 16.60
C GLU A 118 -15.97 9.81 16.63
N LEU A 119 -14.92 10.00 15.83
CA LEU A 119 -14.22 11.26 15.64
C LEU A 119 -14.55 11.79 14.24
N PRO A 120 -15.53 12.70 14.10
CA PRO A 120 -15.82 13.31 12.81
C PRO A 120 -14.63 14.18 12.37
N CYS A 121 -14.33 14.15 11.08
CA CYS A 121 -13.39 15.07 10.47
C CYS A 121 -14.04 16.46 10.41
N ASP A 122 -13.65 17.35 11.31
CA ASP A 122 -14.04 18.75 11.25
C ASP A 122 -13.36 19.40 10.04
N VAL A 123 -14.18 19.96 9.14
CA VAL A 123 -13.75 20.64 7.90
C VAL A 123 -12.94 21.92 8.21
N VAL A 124 -12.80 22.30 9.48
CA VAL A 124 -12.43 23.67 9.88
C VAL A 124 -11.25 23.67 10.83
N ASN A 125 -10.07 23.95 10.29
CA ASN A 125 -9.08 24.66 11.08
C ASN A 125 -9.60 26.09 11.27
N LYS A 126 -10.31 26.35 12.39
CA LYS A 126 -10.81 27.70 12.73
C LYS A 126 -9.67 28.71 12.89
N SER A 127 -8.41 28.27 12.89
CA SER A 127 -7.23 29.15 12.90
C SER A 127 -6.93 29.78 11.54
N SER A 128 -7.50 29.31 10.43
CA SER A 128 -7.24 29.85 9.09
C SER A 128 -8.52 30.26 8.36
N SER A 129 -8.88 31.52 8.56
CA SER A 129 -9.86 32.32 7.83
C SER A 129 -11.32 32.25 8.26
N THR A 130 -11.88 33.44 8.47
CA THR A 130 -13.27 33.80 8.79
C THR A 130 -14.24 33.64 7.61
N ALA A 131 -13.91 32.87 6.58
CA ALA A 131 -14.76 32.70 5.40
C ALA A 131 -15.78 31.58 5.63
N LYS A 132 -17.07 31.93 5.60
CA LYS A 132 -18.16 30.96 5.48
C LYS A 132 -17.92 30.14 4.21
N PHE A 133 -17.93 28.82 4.31
CA PHE A 133 -17.81 27.94 3.14
C PHE A 133 -18.85 28.31 2.10
N ASN A 134 -18.41 28.46 0.86
CA ASN A 134 -19.33 28.71 -0.25
C ASN A 134 -19.96 27.36 -0.64
N ASN A 135 -21.22 27.35 -1.08
CA ASN A 135 -21.97 26.16 -1.55
C ASN A 135 -21.20 25.34 -2.63
N LYS A 136 -20.21 25.95 -3.29
CA LYS A 136 -19.29 25.30 -4.26
C LYS A 136 -18.22 24.42 -3.60
N GLU A 137 -17.77 24.78 -2.39
CA GLU A 137 -16.75 24.06 -1.63
C GLU A 137 -17.36 22.85 -0.93
N GLU A 138 -18.56 22.97 -0.38
CA GLU A 138 -19.34 21.83 0.13
C GLU A 138 -19.57 20.78 -0.95
N LYS A 139 -19.98 21.19 -2.16
CA LYS A 139 -20.13 20.28 -3.31
C LYS A 139 -18.82 19.64 -3.78
N LYS A 140 -17.67 20.28 -3.53
CA LYS A 140 -16.36 19.67 -3.82
C LYS A 140 -15.98 18.68 -2.72
N PHE A 141 -16.26 19.01 -1.47
CA PHE A 141 -16.03 18.13 -0.33
C PHE A 141 -16.84 16.83 -0.45
N GLU A 142 -18.12 16.93 -0.83
CA GLU A 142 -18.97 15.75 -1.04
C GLU A 142 -18.39 14.79 -2.08
N LYS A 143 -17.81 15.33 -3.16
CA LYS A 143 -17.14 14.54 -4.21
C LYS A 143 -15.81 13.92 -3.77
N LEU A 144 -15.21 14.42 -2.69
CA LEU A 144 -13.94 13.93 -2.15
C LEU A 144 -14.14 12.80 -1.13
N LYS A 145 -15.35 12.65 -0.56
CA LYS A 145 -15.67 11.55 0.37
C LYS A 145 -15.44 10.17 -0.25
N ASP A 146 -15.71 10.04 -1.55
CA ASP A 146 -15.55 8.79 -2.30
C ASP A 146 -14.13 8.56 -2.85
N GLN A 147 -13.18 9.48 -2.59
CA GLN A 147 -11.82 9.41 -3.12
C GLN A 147 -10.76 9.44 -2.01
N PRO A 148 -10.49 8.31 -1.35
CA PRO A 148 -9.50 8.22 -0.27
C PRO A 148 -8.08 8.60 -0.71
N SER A 149 -7.75 8.46 -2.00
CA SER A 149 -6.47 8.90 -2.56
C SER A 149 -6.26 10.41 -2.49
N LYS A 150 -7.35 11.20 -2.40
CA LYS A 150 -7.31 12.66 -2.30
C LYS A 150 -7.42 13.18 -0.87
N THR A 151 -7.76 12.32 0.10
CA THR A 151 -7.85 12.65 1.54
C THR A 151 -6.66 12.14 2.33
N ALA A 152 -5.53 11.84 1.66
CA ALA A 152 -4.38 11.17 2.25
C ALA A 152 -4.72 9.82 2.95
N GLY A 153 -5.85 9.20 2.59
CA GLY A 153 -6.36 7.98 3.21
C GLY A 153 -7.14 8.18 4.52
N LEU A 154 -7.52 9.42 4.86
CA LEU A 154 -8.39 9.71 5.99
C LEU A 154 -9.86 9.59 5.61
N GLU A 155 -10.63 8.98 6.50
CA GLU A 155 -12.08 8.89 6.39
C GLU A 155 -12.76 10.14 6.96
N THR A 156 -14.01 10.37 6.56
CA THR A 156 -14.82 11.51 7.07
C THR A 156 -15.20 11.35 8.53
N VAL A 157 -15.28 10.12 9.03
CA VAL A 157 -15.52 9.80 10.43
C VAL A 157 -14.58 8.67 10.79
N LEU A 158 -13.70 8.91 11.76
CA LEU A 158 -12.81 7.88 12.28
C LEU A 158 -13.47 7.20 13.47
N SER A 159 -13.70 5.90 13.35
CA SER A 159 -14.28 5.07 14.40
C SER A 159 -13.17 4.36 15.20
N LEU A 160 -13.17 4.49 16.52
CA LEU A 160 -12.16 3.92 17.42
C LEU A 160 -12.83 3.18 18.58
N ALA A 161 -12.11 2.22 19.17
CA ALA A 161 -12.51 1.54 20.40
C ALA A 161 -11.26 1.13 21.19
N VAL A 162 -11.39 0.86 22.48
CA VAL A 162 -10.25 0.47 23.30
C VAL A 162 -9.72 -0.89 22.81
N GLY A 163 -8.41 -0.96 22.54
CA GLY A 163 -7.78 -2.17 21.98
C GLY A 163 -7.69 -2.20 20.45
N CYS A 164 -8.24 -1.20 19.74
CA CYS A 164 -8.05 -1.09 18.30
C CYS A 164 -6.59 -0.77 17.92
N ARG A 165 -6.17 -1.23 16.74
CA ARG A 165 -4.85 -0.94 16.18
C ARG A 165 -4.96 0.20 15.18
N VAL A 166 -4.15 1.24 15.36
CA VAL A 166 -4.12 2.41 14.49
C VAL A 166 -2.74 2.60 13.87
N THR A 167 -2.73 3.12 12.65
CA THR A 167 -1.49 3.53 11.97
C THR A 167 -1.55 5.04 11.77
N SER A 168 -0.53 5.75 12.25
CA SER A 168 -0.39 7.18 12.02
C SER A 168 0.40 7.43 10.73
N LYS A 169 -0.03 8.39 9.91
CA LYS A 169 0.78 8.94 8.82
C LYS A 169 1.50 10.18 9.35
N MET A 170 2.83 10.13 9.40
CA MET A 170 3.69 11.31 9.60
C MET A 170 3.84 12.08 8.29
#